data_AF-A0A8B8FMF1-F1
#
_entry.id   AF-A0A8B8FMF1-F1
#
_cell.length_a   1.000
_cell.length_b   1.000
_cell.length_c   1.000
_cell.angle_alpha   90.00
_cell.angle_beta   90.00
_cell.angle_gamma   90.00
#
_symmetry.space_group_name_H-M   'P 1'
#
loop_
_entity.id
_entity.type
_entity.pdbx_description
1 polymer ?
#
loop_
_entity_poly.entity_id
_entity_poly.type
_entity_poly.pdbx_seq_one_letter_code
_entity_poly.pdbx_strand_id
1 'polypeptide(L)'
;MTKYFPSLVFNEYDWVCNPFAITSDVISHLVEQEQLLELQSDRSLKLKFNELKLFQFRSFIKIEYPIITEIAINILLPFSTTYLCELGFFALTNIKNKKRERLLSVEQEMRVCLC
;
A
#
# COMPACT_ATOMS: atom_id res chain seq x y z
N MET A 1 18.85 -1.02 -9.61
CA MET A 1 17.65 -0.79 -8.78
C MET A 1 16.42 -1.56 -9.29
N THR A 2 16.35 -1.87 -10.59
CA THR A 2 15.27 -2.65 -11.24
C THR A 2 15.25 -4.16 -10.94
N LYS A 3 16.29 -4.70 -10.28
CA LYS A 3 16.38 -6.12 -9.93
C LYS A 3 15.51 -6.50 -8.72
N TYR A 4 15.22 -5.54 -7.86
CA TYR A 4 14.48 -5.73 -6.61
C TYR A 4 13.13 -5.01 -6.60
N PHE A 5 13.06 -3.86 -7.27
CA PHE A 5 11.82 -3.13 -7.47
C PHE A 5 11.46 -3.23 -8.95
N PRO A 6 10.38 -3.95 -9.33
CA PRO A 6 9.86 -3.80 -10.67
C PRO A 6 9.58 -2.32 -10.89
N SER A 7 9.87 -1.81 -12.09
CA SER A 7 9.40 -0.49 -12.49
C SER A 7 7.88 -0.52 -12.43
N LEU A 8 7.32 -0.06 -11.31
CA LEU A 8 5.89 0.14 -11.15
C LEU A 8 5.50 1.07 -12.30
N VAL A 9 4.80 0.52 -13.29
CA VAL A 9 4.25 1.31 -14.39
C VAL A 9 3.12 2.10 -13.75
N PHE A 10 3.45 3.27 -13.18
CA PHE A 10 2.51 4.08 -12.40
C PHE A 10 1.25 4.40 -13.21
N ASN A 11 1.38 4.57 -14.52
CA ASN A 11 0.30 4.89 -15.43
C ASN A 11 -0.84 3.84 -15.47
N GLU A 12 -0.54 2.55 -15.23
CA GLU A 12 -1.57 1.50 -15.23
C GLU A 12 -2.41 1.49 -13.93
N TYR A 13 -1.94 2.21 -12.90
CA TYR A 13 -2.54 2.21 -11.58
C TYR A 13 -2.99 3.59 -11.12
N ASP A 14 -3.08 4.57 -12.02
CA ASP A 14 -3.52 5.91 -11.64
C ASP A 14 -4.93 5.89 -10.99
N TRP A 15 -5.77 4.91 -11.32
CA TRP A 15 -7.12 4.72 -10.75
C TRP A 15 -7.07 4.35 -9.27
N VAL A 16 -5.96 3.78 -8.81
CA VAL A 16 -5.67 3.49 -7.40
C VAL A 16 -5.44 4.78 -6.60
N CYS A 17 -4.95 5.83 -7.24
CA CYS A 17 -4.84 7.16 -6.62
C CYS A 17 -6.15 7.93 -6.73
N ASN A 18 -6.76 7.92 -7.92
CA ASN A 18 -8.01 8.62 -8.17
C ASN A 18 -8.97 7.76 -9.02
N PRO A 19 -9.93 7.07 -8.39
CA PRO A 19 -10.85 6.22 -9.12
C PRO A 19 -11.84 7.03 -9.96
N PHE A 20 -11.95 8.36 -9.81
CA PHE A 20 -12.93 9.20 -10.51
C PHE A 20 -12.35 9.99 -11.70
N ALA A 21 -11.03 9.93 -11.93
CA ALA A 21 -10.36 10.71 -12.97
C ALA A 21 -10.02 9.90 -14.23
N ILE A 22 -10.25 8.58 -14.23
CA ILE A 22 -9.74 7.64 -15.24
C ILE A 22 -10.87 6.76 -15.75
N THR A 23 -10.75 6.34 -17.01
CA THR A 23 -11.68 5.41 -17.64
C THR A 23 -11.48 4.00 -17.10
N SER A 24 -12.56 3.27 -16.78
CA SER A 24 -12.49 1.91 -16.23
C SER A 24 -11.87 0.87 -17.18
N ASP A 25 -11.71 1.20 -18.46
CA ASP A 25 -11.06 0.37 -19.48
C ASP A 25 -9.59 0.03 -19.18
N VAL A 26 -8.99 0.67 -18.16
CA VAL A 26 -7.60 0.40 -17.72
C VAL A 26 -7.48 -0.94 -16.99
N ILE A 27 -8.58 -1.47 -16.45
CA ILE A 27 -8.57 -2.74 -15.70
C ILE A 27 -8.88 -3.92 -16.64
N SER A 28 -8.04 -4.95 -16.66
CA SER A 28 -8.21 -6.10 -17.58
C SER A 28 -9.32 -7.08 -17.18
N HIS A 29 -9.73 -7.10 -15.91
CA HIS A 29 -10.68 -8.07 -15.38
C HIS A 29 -12.09 -7.47 -15.26
N LEU A 30 -13.07 -8.13 -15.88
CA LEU A 30 -14.46 -7.66 -15.97
C LEU A 30 -15.09 -7.34 -14.61
N VAL A 31 -14.89 -8.19 -13.60
CA VAL A 31 -15.48 -8.00 -12.26
C VAL A 31 -14.92 -6.76 -11.55
N GLU A 32 -13.63 -6.50 -11.73
CA GLU A 32 -12.97 -5.32 -11.16
C GLU A 32 -13.42 -4.05 -11.89
N GLN A 33 -13.59 -4.12 -13.21
CA GLN A 33 -14.15 -3.04 -14.03
C GLN A 33 -15.58 -2.69 -13.59
N GLU A 34 -16.44 -3.69 -13.39
CA GLU A 34 -17.82 -3.49 -12.95
C GLU A 34 -17.88 -2.78 -11.60
N GLN A 35 -17.13 -3.25 -10.59
CA GLN A 35 -17.09 -2.58 -9.29
C GLN A 35 -16.54 -1.14 -9.39
N LEU A 36 -15.54 -0.91 -10.23
CA LEU A 36 -15.00 0.43 -10.42
C LEU A 36 -16.04 1.35 -11.08
N LEU A 37 -16.77 0.86 -12.09
CA LEU A 37 -17.84 1.61 -12.76
C LEU A 37 -18.98 1.95 -11.81
N GLU A 38 -19.42 1.00 -11.00
CA GLU A 38 -20.44 1.23 -9.97
C GLU A 38 -19.97 2.31 -8.99
N LEU A 39 -18.74 2.22 -8.48
CA LEU A 39 -18.17 3.23 -7.58
C LEU A 39 -18.09 4.60 -8.25
N GLN A 40 -17.67 4.67 -9.52
CA GLN A 40 -17.57 5.91 -10.29
C GLN A 40 -18.94 6.57 -10.54
N SER A 41 -19.99 5.76 -10.67
CA SER A 41 -21.36 6.23 -10.90
C SER A 41 -21.99 6.88 -9.66
N ASP A 42 -21.49 6.57 -8.45
CA ASP A 42 -22.00 7.14 -7.22
C ASP A 42 -21.40 8.53 -6.92
N ARG A 43 -22.24 9.55 -7.10
CA ARG A 43 -21.90 10.95 -6.81
C ARG A 43 -21.58 11.19 -5.33
N SER A 44 -22.23 10.48 -4.42
CA SER A 44 -22.01 10.60 -2.97
C SER A 44 -20.61 10.10 -2.60
N LEU A 45 -20.16 9.00 -3.21
CA LEU A 45 -18.80 8.52 -3.04
C LEU A 45 -17.78 9.49 -3.62
N LYS A 46 -18.07 10.12 -4.75
CA LYS A 46 -17.22 11.18 -5.32
C LYS A 46 -17.07 12.39 -4.38
N LEU A 47 -18.15 12.79 -3.70
CA LEU A 47 -18.08 13.85 -2.69
C LEU A 47 -17.21 13.42 -1.51
N LYS A 48 -17.45 12.22 -0.97
CA LYS A 48 -16.65 11.69 0.14
C LYS A 48 -15.17 11.54 -0.19
N PHE A 49 -14.83 11.19 -1.43
CA PHE A 49 -13.44 11.13 -1.89
C PHE A 49 -12.73 12.49 -1.76
N ASN A 50 -13.43 13.59 -2.03
CA ASN A 50 -12.85 14.93 -1.90
C ASN A 50 -12.75 15.40 -0.44
N GLU A 51 -13.54 14.81 0.47
CA GLU A 51 -13.54 15.13 1.90
C GLU A 51 -12.51 14.32 2.70
N LEU A 52 -12.28 13.06 2.31
CA LEU A 52 -11.46 12.11 3.03
C LEU A 52 -10.05 12.01 2.46
N LYS A 53 -9.08 11.66 3.32
CA LYS A 53 -7.75 11.24 2.83
C LYS A 53 -7.87 9.91 2.08
N LEU A 54 -6.99 9.67 1.11
CA LEU A 54 -7.02 8.45 0.26
C LEU A 54 -7.16 7.15 1.07
N PHE A 55 -6.33 6.94 2.09
CA PHE A 55 -6.41 5.74 2.94
C PHE A 55 -7.75 5.62 3.68
N GLN A 56 -8.29 6.74 4.18
CA GLN A 56 -9.59 6.76 4.87
C GLN A 56 -10.72 6.45 3.89
N PHE A 57 -10.68 7.00 2.69
CA PHE A 57 -11.63 6.69 1.64
C PHE A 57 -11.58 5.21 1.25
N ARG A 58 -10.37 4.66 1.03
CA ARG A 58 -10.20 3.22 0.75
C ARG A 58 -10.76 2.35 1.88
N SER A 59 -10.53 2.71 3.14
CA SER A 59 -11.13 2.01 4.27
C SER A 59 -12.66 2.13 4.30
N PHE A 60 -13.20 3.28 3.89
CA PHE A 60 -14.64 3.55 3.87
C PHE A 60 -15.38 2.67 2.86
N ILE A 61 -14.85 2.56 1.63
CA ILE A 61 -15.48 1.79 0.54
C ILE A 61 -15.21 0.27 0.62
N LYS A 62 -14.33 -0.18 1.53
CA LYS A 62 -13.84 -1.56 1.59
C LYS A 62 -14.95 -2.62 1.69
N ILE A 63 -16.01 -2.33 2.42
CA ILE A 63 -17.10 -3.29 2.66
C ILE A 63 -17.95 -3.47 1.39
N GLU A 64 -18.22 -2.37 0.69
CA GLU A 64 -19.11 -2.34 -0.48
C GLU A 64 -18.35 -2.71 -1.76
N TYR A 65 -17.08 -2.33 -1.86
CA TYR A 65 -16.23 -2.55 -3.02
C TYR A 65 -14.92 -3.28 -2.65
N PRO A 66 -15.00 -4.51 -2.11
CA PRO A 66 -13.84 -5.21 -1.55
C PRO A 66 -12.74 -5.50 -2.58
N ILE A 67 -13.10 -5.85 -3.83
CA ILE A 67 -12.14 -6.32 -4.84
C ILE A 67 -11.23 -5.17 -5.26
N ILE A 68 -11.81 -4.06 -5.72
CA ILE A 68 -11.04 -2.88 -6.13
C ILE A 68 -10.29 -2.24 -4.95
N THR A 69 -10.80 -2.38 -3.72
CA THR A 69 -10.13 -1.87 -2.53
C THR A 69 -8.92 -2.72 -2.16
N GLU A 70 -9.02 -4.04 -2.26
CA GLU A 70 -7.89 -4.95 -2.00
C GLU A 70 -6.75 -4.71 -2.99
N ILE A 71 -7.07 -4.57 -4.28
CA ILE A 71 -6.09 -4.24 -5.32
C ILE A 71 -5.41 -2.90 -5.02
N ALA A 72 -6.20 -1.87 -4.68
CA ALA A 72 -5.68 -0.56 -4.33
C ALA A 72 -4.75 -0.63 -3.11
N ILE A 73 -5.10 -1.39 -2.08
CA ILE A 73 -4.28 -1.59 -0.88
C ILE A 73 -2.95 -2.28 -1.24
N ASN A 74 -2.99 -3.35 -2.04
CA ASN A 74 -1.80 -4.08 -2.45
C ASN A 74 -0.82 -3.21 -3.26
N ILE A 75 -1.34 -2.31 -4.09
CA ILE A 75 -0.54 -1.38 -4.89
C ILE A 75 -0.03 -0.18 -4.07
N LEU A 76 -0.80 0.30 -3.09
CA LEU A 76 -0.39 1.41 -2.22
C LEU A 76 0.54 0.98 -1.07
N LEU A 77 0.48 -0.29 -0.65
CA LEU A 77 1.26 -0.84 0.48
C LEU A 77 2.35 -1.88 0.10
N PRO A 78 3.03 -1.86 -1.07
CA PRO A 78 4.09 -2.82 -1.35
C PRO A 78 5.30 -2.60 -0.42
N PHE A 79 5.45 -1.41 0.16
CA PHE A 79 6.63 -1.00 0.91
C PHE A 79 6.61 -1.39 2.39
N SER A 80 5.46 -1.62 3.02
CA SER A 80 5.43 -1.86 4.47
C SER A 80 6.27 -3.07 4.86
N THR A 81 6.23 -4.18 4.11
CA THR A 81 7.01 -5.37 4.46
C THR A 81 8.47 -5.27 4.03
N THR A 82 8.77 -4.79 2.82
CA THR A 82 10.17 -4.69 2.36
C THR A 82 10.95 -3.62 3.11
N TYR A 83 10.40 -2.42 3.33
CA TYR A 83 11.06 -1.39 4.13
C TYR A 83 11.25 -1.84 5.59
N LEU A 84 10.24 -2.47 6.20
CA LEU A 84 10.40 -3.02 7.56
C LEU A 84 11.39 -4.18 7.60
N CYS A 85 11.46 -5.02 6.56
CA CYS A 85 12.49 -6.06 6.42
C CYS A 85 13.88 -5.45 6.27
N GLU A 86 14.06 -4.45 5.40
CA GLU A 86 15.32 -3.74 5.20
C GLU A 86 15.76 -3.02 6.49
N LEU A 87 14.83 -2.35 7.17
CA LEU A 87 15.05 -1.71 8.47
C LEU A 87 15.39 -2.76 9.55
N GLY A 88 14.72 -3.91 9.54
CA GLY A 88 15.01 -5.04 10.41
C GLY A 88 16.40 -5.63 10.19
N PHE A 89 16.79 -5.83 8.92
CA PHE A 89 18.13 -6.29 8.55
C PHE A 89 19.20 -5.24 8.89
N PHE A 90 18.91 -3.96 8.71
CA PHE A 90 19.78 -2.87 9.12
C PHE A 90 19.96 -2.85 10.63
N ALA A 91 18.87 -2.95 11.40
CA ALA A 91 18.91 -3.04 12.86
C ALA A 91 19.75 -4.23 13.31
N LEU A 92 19.54 -5.41 12.72
CA LEU A 92 20.31 -6.62 13.03
C LEU A 92 21.81 -6.46 12.69
N THR A 93 22.12 -5.84 11.56
CA THR A 93 23.50 -5.58 11.12
C THR A 93 24.19 -4.57 12.05
N ASN A 94 23.47 -3.53 12.48
CA ASN A 94 23.96 -2.54 13.44
C ASN A 94 24.20 -3.16 14.83
N ILE A 95 23.28 -4.00 15.29
CA ILE A 95 23.40 -4.80 16.52
C ILE A 95 24.65 -5.69 16.45
N LYS A 96 24.79 -6.47 15.37
CA LYS A 96 25.91 -7.40 15.15
C LYS A 96 27.27 -6.70 15.13
N ASN A 97 27.35 -5.52 14.52
CA ASN A 97 28.62 -4.83 14.29
C ASN A 97 29.01 -3.86 15.42
N LYS A 98 28.05 -3.20 16.09
CA LYS A 98 28.34 -2.14 17.08
C LYS A 98 27.99 -2.48 18.52
N LYS A 99 27.06 -3.41 18.77
CA LYS A 99 26.59 -3.76 20.14
C LYS A 99 27.00 -5.16 20.60
N ARG A 100 27.88 -5.83 19.84
CA ARG A 100 28.25 -7.25 20.02
C ARG A 100 28.74 -7.61 21.43
N GLU A 101 29.44 -6.71 22.10
CA GLU A 101 30.01 -6.95 23.44
C GLU A 101 29.03 -6.69 24.59
N ARG A 102 27.86 -6.09 24.33
CA ARG A 102 26.88 -5.69 25.36
C ARG A 102 25.46 -6.20 25.12
N LEU A 103 25.30 -7.16 24.20
CA LEU A 103 24.00 -7.70 23.83
C LEU A 103 23.46 -8.68 24.86
N LEU A 104 22.50 -8.22 25.66
CA LEU A 104 21.72 -9.08 26.57
C LEU A 104 20.59 -9.82 25.83
N SER A 105 19.94 -9.19 24.85
CA SER A 105 18.93 -9.80 23.99
C SER A 105 18.77 -9.04 22.67
N VAL A 106 18.78 -9.76 21.55
CA VAL A 106 18.59 -9.20 20.19
C VAL A 106 17.16 -8.67 20.01
N GLU A 107 16.16 -9.35 20.58
CA GLU A 107 14.75 -8.98 20.44
C GLU A 107 14.41 -7.67 21.14
N GLN A 108 14.99 -7.43 22.32
CA GLN A 108 14.82 -6.17 23.05
C GLN A 108 15.36 -4.99 22.24
N GLU A 109 16.52 -5.16 21.62
CA GLU A 109 17.21 -4.13 20.84
C GLU A 109 16.54 -3.89 19.47
N MET A 110 16.06 -4.95 18.82
CA MET A 110 15.28 -4.82 17.59
C MET A 110 13.95 -4.09 17.85
N ARG A 111 13.27 -4.35 18.98
CA ARG A 111 12.07 -3.59 19.37
C ARG A 111 12.34 -2.09 19.46
N VAL A 112 13.44 -1.66 20.07
CA VAL A 112 13.80 -0.24 20.19
C VAL A 112 14.15 0.41 18.85
N CYS A 113 14.70 -0.33 17.89
CA CYS A 113 15.07 0.20 16.57
C CYS A 113 13.91 0.23 15.56
N LEU A 114 12.84 -0.55 15.80
CA LEU A 114 11.71 -0.73 14.89
C LEU A 114 10.43 0.00 15.35
N CYS A 115 10.40 0.50 16.60
CA CYS A 115 9.38 1.41 17.11
C CYS A 115 9.72 2.87 16.78
#